data_AF-A0A6L6THL7-F1
#
_entry.id   AF-A0A6L6THL7-F1
#
_cell.length_a   1.000
_cell.length_b   1.000
_cell.length_c   1.000
_cell.angle_alpha   90.00
_cell.angle_beta   90.00
_cell.angle_gamma   90.00
#
_symmetry.space_group_name_H-M   'P 1'
#
loop_
_entity.id
_entity.type
_entity.pdbx_description
1 polymer ?
#
loop_
_entity_poly.entity_id
_entity_poly.type
_entity_poly.pdbx_seq_one_letter_code
_entity_poly.pdbx_strand_id
1 'polypeptide(L)' 'MARSQSPSPERPSLRKETLKLPERDGYHVLLGVWEIAETDKAFYQVVDLNFVPN' A
#
# COMPACT_ATOMS: atom_id res chain seq x y z
N MET A 1 24.31 9.67 34.76
CA MET A 1 24.68 9.42 33.34
C MET A 1 23.56 8.62 32.69
N ALA A 2 22.58 9.29 32.07
CA ALA A 2 21.52 8.62 31.31
C ALA A 2 21.99 8.51 29.85
N ARG A 3 22.05 7.30 29.30
CA ARG A 3 22.36 7.11 27.88
C ARG A 3 21.17 7.63 27.07
N SER A 4 21.36 8.76 26.40
CA SER A 4 20.49 9.18 25.31
C SER A 4 20.59 8.10 24.23
N GLN A 5 19.60 7.20 24.18
CA GLN A 5 19.45 6.30 23.05
C GLN A 5 18.90 7.13 21.89
N SER A 6 19.73 7.36 20.88
CA SER A 6 19.28 7.82 19.58
C SER A 6 18.19 6.87 19.06
N PRO A 7 17.09 7.37 18.47
CA PRO A 7 16.08 6.49 17.90
C PRO A 7 16.74 5.64 16.82
N SER A 8 16.67 4.31 16.97
CA SER A 8 17.01 3.37 15.89
C SER A 8 16.14 3.74 14.68
N PRO A 9 16.67 3.75 13.43
CA PRO A 9 15.80 3.86 12.28
C PRO A 9 14.82 2.70 12.37
N GLU A 10 13.54 3.00 12.57
CA GLU A 10 12.51 1.98 12.60
C GLU A 10 12.63 1.18 11.30
N ARG A 11 12.70 -0.15 11.41
CA ARG A 11 12.69 -1.02 10.24
C ARG A 11 11.53 -0.57 9.33
N PRO A 12 11.72 -0.48 8.00
CA PRO A 12 10.61 -0.21 7.09
C PRO A 12 9.46 -1.15 7.43
N SER A 13 8.35 -0.58 7.88
CA SER A 13 7.20 -1.38 8.28
C SER A 13 6.50 -1.84 7.01
N LEU A 14 6.31 -3.16 6.87
CA LEU A 14 5.46 -3.69 5.83
C LEU A 14 4.02 -3.28 6.13
N ARG A 15 3.44 -2.42 5.27
CA ARG A 15 2.03 -2.03 5.37
C ARG A 15 1.15 -3.09 4.73
N LYS A 16 0.12 -3.54 5.46
CA LYS A 16 -0.91 -4.48 4.97
C LYS A 16 -2.27 -3.82 5.10
N GLU A 17 -3.04 -3.86 4.02
CA GLU A 17 -4.41 -3.33 3.99
C GLU A 17 -5.35 -4.44 3.49
N THR A 18 -6.51 -4.60 4.14
CA THR A 18 -7.56 -5.51 3.67
C THR A 18 -8.67 -4.70 3.04
N LEU A 19 -8.99 -5.01 1.79
CA LEU A 19 -9.95 -4.27 0.98
C LEU A 19 -11.06 -5.22 0.53
N LYS A 20 -12.31 -4.74 0.55
CA LYS A 20 -13.41 -5.42 -0.14
C LYS A 20 -13.48 -4.89 -1.57
N LEU A 21 -13.22 -5.76 -2.54
CA LEU A 21 -13.34 -5.42 -3.95
C LEU A 21 -14.82 -5.34 -4.37
N PRO A 22 -15.16 -4.47 -5.34
CA PRO A 22 -16.50 -4.46 -5.92
C PRO A 22 -16.74 -5.71 -6.75
N GLU A 23 -18.01 -6.06 -6.96
CA GLU A 23 -18.40 -7.14 -7.87
C GLU A 23 -18.08 -6.77 -9.32
N ARG A 24 -17.35 -7.65 -10.00
CA ARG A 24 -16.80 -7.49 -11.36
C ARG A 24 -16.60 -8.89 -11.95
N ASP A 25 -16.49 -8.99 -13.27
CA ASP A 25 -16.26 -10.25 -13.98
C ASP A 25 -15.09 -10.14 -14.97
N GLY A 26 -14.21 -11.13 -15.00
CA GLY A 26 -13.09 -11.17 -15.94
C GLY A 26 -11.93 -10.22 -15.58
N TYR A 27 -11.12 -9.88 -16.58
CA TYR A 27 -9.87 -9.15 -16.40
C TYR A 27 -10.09 -7.66 -16.08
N HIS A 28 -9.40 -7.20 -15.05
CA HIS A 28 -9.43 -5.84 -14.54
C HIS A 28 -8.03 -5.41 -14.07
N VAL A 29 -7.89 -4.10 -13.83
CA VAL A 29 -6.70 -3.51 -13.26
C VAL A 29 -7.07 -2.80 -11.96
N LEU A 30 -6.33 -3.07 -10.88
CA LEU A 30 -6.39 -2.32 -9.64
C LEU A 30 -5.22 -1.32 -9.62
N LEU A 31 -5.54 -0.05 -9.43
CA LEU A 31 -4.56 1.01 -9.21
C LEU A 31 -4.48 1.32 -7.71
N GLY A 32 -3.36 0.95 -7.08
CA GLY A 32 -2.99 1.42 -5.76
C GLY A 32 -2.30 2.79 -5.85
N VAL A 33 -2.70 3.71 -4.98
CA VAL A 33 -2.08 5.03 -4.87
C VAL A 33 -1.62 5.21 -3.44
N TRP A 34 -0.32 5.48 -3.26
CA TRP A 34 0.25 5.90 -1.99
C TRP A 34 0.73 7.34 -2.12
N GLU A 35 -0.09 8.26 -1.61
CA GLU A 35 0.24 9.68 -1.52
C GLU A 35 1.36 9.91 -0.50
N ILE A 36 2.37 10.68 -0.91
CA ILE A 36 3.45 11.11 -0.02
C ILE A 36 2.96 12.39 0.66
N ALA A 37 2.83 12.33 1.99
CA ALA A 37 2.44 13.48 2.79
C ALA A 37 3.28 14.73 2.47
N GLU A 38 2.74 15.91 2.73
CA GLU A 38 3.40 17.21 2.54
C GLU A 38 3.96 17.47 1.12
N THR A 39 3.56 16.67 0.14
CA THR A 39 3.93 16.82 -1.27
C THR A 39 2.74 16.57 -2.16
N ASP A 40 2.83 17.03 -3.41
CA ASP A 40 1.91 16.72 -4.49
C ASP A 40 2.32 15.44 -5.26
N LYS A 41 3.06 14.53 -4.61
CA LYS A 41 3.64 13.33 -5.22
C LYS A 41 3.01 12.05 -4.66
N ALA A 42 3.03 11.00 -5.46
CA ALA A 42 2.51 9.69 -5.07
C ALA A 42 3.29 8.55 -5.73
N PHE A 43 3.29 7.39 -5.07
CA PHE A 43 3.65 6.12 -5.69
C PHE A 43 2.40 5.45 -6.26
N TYR A 44 2.52 4.91 -7.47
CA TYR A 44 1.44 4.22 -8.17
C TYR A 44 1.80 2.74 -8.33
N GLN A 45 0.88 1.86 -7.95
CA GLN A 45 1.03 0.41 -8.13
C GLN A 45 -0.08 -0.12 -9.02
N VAL A 46 0.28 -0.78 -10.10
CA VAL A 46 -0.67 -1.42 -11.02
C VAL A 46 -0.68 -2.91 -10.72
N VAL A 47 -1.87 -3.47 -10.50
CA VAL A 47 -2.07 -4.90 -10.26
C VAL A 47 -3.08 -5.42 -11.28
N ASP A 48 -2.67 -6.41 -12.04
CA ASP A 48 -3.54 -7.20 -12.90
C ASP A 48 -4.33 -8.21 -12.07
N LEU A 49 -5.63 -8.30 -12.31
CA LEU A 49 -6.49 -9.26 -11.64
C LEU A 49 -7.58 -9.80 -12.56
N ASN A 50 -8.02 -11.02 -12.29
CA ASN A 50 -9.12 -11.65 -13.02
C ASN A 50 -10.15 -12.14 -12.02
N PHE A 51 -11.37 -11.58 -12.08
CA PHE A 51 -12.49 -12.05 -11.27
C PHE A 51 -13.05 -13.32 -11.90
N VAL A 52 -12.93 -14.44 -11.18
CA VAL A 52 -13.50 -15.72 -11.57
C VAL A 52 -14.84 -15.94 -10.87
N PRO A 53 -15.87 -16.42 -11.58
CA PRO A 53 -17.08 -16.90 -10.93
C PRO A 53 -16.75 -17.98 -9.91
N ASN A 54 -17.52 -18.03 -8.82
CA ASN A 54 -17.45 -19.11 -7.85
C ASN A 54 -18.00 -20.42 -8.43
#